data_AF-A0A971D241-F1
#
_entry.id   AF-A0A971D241-F1
#
_cell.length_a   1.000
_cell.length_b   1.000
_cell.length_c   1.000
_cell.angle_alpha   90.00
_cell.angle_beta   90.00
_cell.angle_gamma   90.00
#
_symmetry.space_group_name_H-M   'P 1'
#
loop_
_entity.id
_entity.type
_entity.pdbx_description
1 polymer ?
#
loop_
_entity_poly.entity_id
_entity_poly.type
_entity_poly.pdbx_seq_one_letter_code
_entity_poly.pdbx_strand_id
1 'polypeptide(L)'
;MRRSRMHTIITPLVVAYAVAVLLVPLEMIQVLGVPVVVAGAYVAGMRGGVTAGLWAVIVSGAAFLLSGAGHVGPYVATAVGYIVIGLLVGLAVDDFTGQRKRLQKAVEAARLASRQLEMSQRRYRLLFEQGADPVYLHGLDHDAEPTSFIAVNDATCGLLGYTREELLGLTPRAIDAAPQPGQLRRMMRVLLREGTVR
;
A
#
# COMPACT_ATOMS: atom_id res chain seq x y z
N MET A 1 4.77 -2.46 22.14
CA MET A 1 4.14 -3.63 22.81
C MET A 1 4.37 -5.00 22.14
N ARG A 2 4.69 -5.11 20.84
CA ARG A 2 4.82 -6.42 20.16
C ARG A 2 6.09 -7.24 20.51
N ARG A 3 7.17 -6.57 20.95
CA ARG A 3 8.47 -7.19 21.29
C ARG A 3 8.43 -8.02 22.59
N SER A 4 7.55 -7.67 23.53
CA SER A 4 7.40 -8.36 24.83
C SER A 4 6.75 -9.73 24.68
N ARG A 5 5.65 -9.86 23.90
CA ARG A 5 5.00 -11.16 23.66
C ARG A 5 5.89 -12.17 22.93
N MET A 6 6.85 -11.68 22.14
CA MET A 6 7.73 -12.54 21.34
C MET A 6 8.74 -13.28 22.23
N HIS A 7 9.30 -12.62 23.24
CA HIS A 7 10.14 -13.30 24.24
C HIS A 7 9.34 -14.31 25.05
N THR A 8 8.08 -14.01 25.41
CA THR A 8 7.22 -14.91 26.20
C THR A 8 6.90 -16.23 25.50
N ILE A 9 6.94 -16.29 24.16
CA ILE A 9 6.67 -17.52 23.38
C ILE A 9 7.97 -18.28 23.07
N ILE A 10 9.08 -17.56 22.83
CA ILE A 10 10.35 -18.18 22.46
C ILE A 10 10.99 -18.92 23.65
N THR A 11 11.00 -18.34 24.85
CA THR A 11 11.59 -19.01 26.02
C THR A 11 10.96 -20.37 26.34
N PRO A 12 9.62 -20.53 26.44
CA PRO A 12 9.05 -21.85 26.72
C PRO A 12 9.30 -22.84 25.58
N LEU A 13 9.40 -22.38 24.33
CA LEU A 13 9.65 -23.26 23.17
C LEU A 13 11.10 -23.76 23.13
N VAL A 14 12.07 -22.89 23.47
CA VAL A 14 13.48 -23.26 23.65
C VAL A 14 13.67 -24.17 24.86
N VAL A 15 12.99 -23.90 25.97
CA VAL A 15 13.02 -24.75 27.17
C VAL A 15 12.37 -26.11 26.90
N ALA A 16 11.21 -26.14 26.24
CA ALA A 16 10.55 -27.38 25.84
C ALA A 16 11.44 -28.21 24.90
N TYR A 17 12.15 -27.56 23.98
CA TYR A 17 13.14 -28.22 23.13
C TYR A 17 14.31 -28.79 23.94
N ALA A 18 14.89 -28.00 24.86
CA ALA A 18 15.98 -28.47 25.72
C ALA A 18 15.57 -29.67 26.59
N VAL A 19 14.33 -29.69 27.08
CA VAL A 19 13.75 -30.81 27.84
C VAL A 19 13.46 -32.01 26.93
N ALA A 20 12.93 -31.80 25.72
CA ALA A 20 12.70 -32.87 24.75
C ALA A 20 14.01 -33.56 24.32
N VAL A 21 15.08 -32.80 24.14
CA VAL A 21 16.43 -33.31 23.81
C VAL A 21 16.97 -34.24 24.91
N LEU A 22 16.55 -34.06 26.16
CA LEU A 22 16.94 -34.91 27.31
C LEU A 22 16.14 -36.23 27.40
N LEU A 23 14.95 -36.28 26.79
CA LEU A 23 14.02 -37.42 26.88
C LEU A 23 14.05 -38.33 25.64
N VAL A 24 14.70 -37.89 24.57
CA VAL A 24 14.69 -38.51 23.25
C VAL A 24 16.03 -39.22 22.99
N PRO A 25 16.04 -40.42 22.38
CA PRO A 25 17.28 -41.11 22.03
C PRO A 25 18.18 -40.22 21.16
N LEU A 26 19.50 -40.33 21.37
CA LEU A 26 20.49 -39.41 20.79
C LEU A 26 20.39 -39.27 19.26
N GLU A 27 19.96 -40.33 18.57
CA GLU A 27 19.80 -40.34 17.12
C GLU A 27 18.61 -39.50 16.63
N MET A 28 17.58 -39.31 17.44
CA MET A 28 16.41 -38.50 17.08
C MET A 28 16.61 -36.98 17.32
N ILE A 29 17.62 -36.58 18.10
CA ILE A 29 17.95 -35.16 18.36
C ILE A 29 18.25 -34.41 17.04
N GLN A 30 18.84 -35.09 16.06
CA GLN A 30 19.19 -34.50 14.75
C GLN A 30 17.99 -34.17 13.86
N VAL A 31 16.84 -34.80 14.07
CA VAL A 31 15.63 -34.50 13.29
C VAL A 31 14.90 -33.28 13.88
N LEU A 32 15.07 -33.09 15.19
CA LEU A 32 14.32 -32.12 15.98
C LEU A 32 14.86 -30.68 15.85
N GLY A 33 16.11 -30.51 15.38
CA GLY A 33 16.69 -29.18 15.19
C GLY A 33 16.11 -28.41 13.99
N VAL A 34 15.69 -29.08 12.92
CA VAL A 34 15.17 -28.39 11.71
C VAL A 34 13.92 -27.57 12.03
N PRO A 35 12.88 -28.12 12.69
CA PRO A 35 11.71 -27.34 13.09
C PRO A 35 12.05 -26.11 13.96
N VAL A 36 13.04 -26.22 14.86
CA VAL A 36 13.47 -25.11 15.73
C VAL A 36 14.15 -24.01 14.92
N VAL A 37 15.04 -24.38 14.00
CA VAL A 37 15.71 -23.42 13.11
C VAL A 37 14.70 -22.68 12.24
N VAL A 38 13.75 -23.42 11.66
CA VAL A 38 12.67 -22.84 10.85
C VAL A 38 11.78 -21.93 11.69
N ALA A 39 11.40 -22.34 12.91
CA ALA A 39 10.61 -21.52 13.82
C ALA A 39 11.34 -20.22 14.23
N GLY A 40 12.63 -20.32 14.54
CA GLY A 40 13.49 -19.17 14.83
C GLY A 40 13.55 -18.20 13.65
N ALA A 41 13.80 -18.74 12.45
CA ALA A 41 13.82 -17.97 11.20
C ALA A 41 12.48 -17.29 10.89
N TYR A 42 11.37 -17.98 11.14
CA TYR A 42 10.02 -17.46 10.90
C TYR A 42 9.68 -16.29 11.84
N VAL A 43 10.11 -16.37 13.11
CA VAL A 43 9.76 -15.36 14.12
C VAL A 43 10.66 -14.13 14.06
N ALA A 44 11.96 -14.33 13.84
CA ALA A 44 12.96 -13.27 13.94
C ALA A 44 13.81 -13.09 12.67
N GLY A 45 13.34 -13.62 11.54
CA GLY A 45 14.01 -13.49 10.24
C GLY A 45 15.39 -14.13 10.24
N MET A 46 16.33 -13.54 9.52
CA MET A 46 17.71 -14.02 9.45
C MET A 46 18.37 -14.18 10.82
N ARG A 47 18.14 -13.21 11.72
CA ARG A 47 18.77 -13.24 13.06
C ARG A 47 18.30 -14.45 13.86
N GLY A 48 17.02 -14.80 13.78
CA GLY A 48 16.47 -15.98 14.45
C GLY A 48 16.91 -17.30 13.83
N GLY A 49 16.98 -17.36 12.50
CA GLY A 49 17.46 -18.54 11.78
C GLY A 49 18.92 -18.85 12.09
N VAL A 50 19.77 -17.83 12.12
CA VAL A 50 21.21 -17.98 12.43
C VAL A 50 21.44 -18.36 13.89
N THR A 51 20.75 -17.72 14.84
CA THR A 51 20.95 -18.05 16.27
C THR A 51 20.42 -19.44 16.61
N ALA A 52 19.26 -19.83 16.08
CA ALA A 52 18.72 -21.18 16.25
C ALA A 52 19.60 -22.22 15.55
N GLY A 53 20.13 -21.90 14.36
CA GLY A 53 21.08 -22.75 13.64
C GLY A 53 22.36 -23.01 14.42
N LEU A 54 22.99 -21.95 14.96
CA LEU A 54 24.18 -22.07 15.80
C LEU A 54 23.93 -22.92 17.05
N TRP A 55 22.80 -22.72 17.73
CA TRP A 55 22.40 -23.57 18.86
C TRP A 55 22.21 -25.03 18.46
N ALA A 56 21.55 -25.30 17.33
CA ALA A 56 21.35 -26.66 16.82
C ALA A 56 22.67 -27.36 16.45
N VAL A 57 23.65 -26.60 15.93
CA VAL A 57 25.01 -27.10 15.68
C VAL A 57 25.72 -27.50 16.99
N ILE A 58 25.64 -26.65 18.02
CA ILE A 58 26.22 -26.96 19.34
C ILE A 58 25.59 -28.23 19.93
N VAL A 59 24.26 -28.35 19.88
CA VAL A 59 23.54 -29.53 20.36
C VAL A 59 23.93 -30.80 19.58
N SER A 60 24.05 -30.71 18.25
CA SER A 60 24.49 -31.82 17.41
C SER A 60 25.93 -32.26 17.73
N GLY A 61 26.83 -31.29 17.95
CA GLY A 61 28.22 -31.56 18.36
C GLY A 61 28.32 -32.21 19.74
N ALA A 62 27.51 -31.77 20.70
CA ALA A 62 27.44 -32.39 22.02
C ALA A 62 26.91 -33.84 21.94
N ALA A 63 25.89 -34.08 21.12
CA ALA A 63 25.37 -35.43 20.87
C ALA A 63 26.43 -36.34 20.24
N PHE A 64 27.24 -35.84 19.30
CA PHE A 64 28.35 -36.61 18.72
C PHE A 64 29.34 -37.07 19.81
N LEU A 65 29.82 -36.14 20.64
CA LEU A 65 30.79 -36.43 21.71
C LEU A 65 30.24 -37.45 22.72
N LEU A 66 28.95 -37.36 23.06
CA LEU A 66 28.29 -38.26 24.00
C LEU A 66 27.97 -39.64 23.41
N SER A 67 27.69 -39.72 22.11
CA SER A 67 27.37 -40.98 21.43
C SER A 67 28.58 -41.92 21.28
N GLY A 68 29.80 -41.38 21.30
CA GLY A 68 31.01 -42.15 20.97
C GLY A 68 31.02 -42.68 19.53
N ALA A 69 30.23 -42.10 18.62
CA ALA A 69 30.09 -42.58 17.26
C ALA A 69 31.43 -42.48 16.48
N GLY A 70 31.83 -43.57 15.82
CA GLY A 70 33.05 -43.62 15.00
C GLY A 70 32.95 -42.87 13.66
N HIS A 71 31.76 -42.39 13.28
CA HIS A 71 31.51 -41.74 11.99
C HIS A 71 31.01 -40.30 12.18
N VAL A 72 31.84 -39.32 11.81
CA VAL A 72 31.55 -37.88 11.96
C VAL A 72 30.60 -37.34 10.88
N GLY A 73 30.53 -38.02 9.72
CA GLY A 73 29.85 -37.54 8.52
C GLY A 73 28.39 -37.07 8.72
N PRO A 74 27.50 -37.87 9.32
CA PRO A 74 26.10 -37.49 9.52
C PRO A 74 25.91 -36.22 10.37
N TYR A 75 26.76 -36.04 11.40
CA TYR A 75 26.70 -34.87 12.28
C TYR A 75 27.14 -33.59 11.58
N VAL A 76 28.17 -33.67 10.71
CA VAL A 76 28.62 -32.53 9.91
C VAL A 76 27.57 -32.16 8.86
N ALA A 77 26.98 -33.15 8.18
CA ALA A 77 25.94 -32.91 7.17
C ALA A 77 24.71 -32.22 7.78
N THR A 78 24.25 -32.65 8.96
CA THR A 78 23.12 -32.01 9.66
C THR A 78 23.45 -30.61 10.17
N ALA A 79 24.66 -30.41 10.71
CA ALA A 79 25.13 -29.08 11.14
C ALA A 79 25.14 -28.07 9.99
N VAL A 80 25.68 -28.46 8.82
CA VAL A 80 25.63 -27.64 7.60
C VAL A 80 24.19 -27.39 7.17
N GLY A 81 23.34 -28.43 7.21
CA GLY A 81 21.91 -28.32 6.91
C GLY A 81 21.20 -27.26 7.74
N TYR A 82 21.44 -27.20 9.06
CA TYR A 82 20.84 -26.19 9.92
C TYR A 82 21.24 -24.76 9.56
N ILE A 83 22.51 -24.53 9.25
CA ILE A 83 22.99 -23.19 8.87
C ILE A 83 22.35 -22.78 7.54
N VAL A 84 22.33 -23.68 6.55
CA VAL A 84 21.75 -23.43 5.23
C VAL A 84 20.25 -23.14 5.34
N ILE A 85 19.49 -23.98 6.06
CA ILE A 85 18.04 -23.79 6.25
C ILE A 85 17.76 -22.49 7.00
N GLY A 86 18.50 -22.21 8.09
CA GLY A 86 18.33 -20.99 8.88
C GLY A 86 18.59 -19.73 8.07
N LEU A 87 19.63 -19.73 7.22
CA LEU A 87 19.95 -18.61 6.35
C LEU A 87 18.90 -18.44 5.24
N LEU A 88 18.53 -19.52 4.55
CA LEU A 88 17.55 -19.49 3.45
C LEU A 88 16.17 -19.03 3.92
N VAL A 89 15.63 -19.67 4.96
CA VAL A 89 14.31 -19.32 5.52
C VAL A 89 14.36 -17.92 6.12
N GLY A 90 15.43 -17.58 6.82
CA GLY A 90 15.58 -16.27 7.46
C GLY A 90 15.60 -15.13 6.45
N LEU A 91 16.37 -15.27 5.36
CA LEU A 91 16.41 -14.31 4.24
C LEU A 91 15.05 -14.16 3.58
N ALA A 92 14.37 -15.27 3.29
CA ALA A 92 13.05 -15.25 2.69
C ALA A 92 12.04 -14.50 3.57
N VAL A 93 12.02 -14.78 4.88
CA VAL A 93 11.11 -14.13 5.83
C VAL A 93 11.39 -12.63 5.94
N ASP A 94 12.66 -12.22 5.98
CA ASP A 94 13.02 -10.79 6.02
C ASP A 94 12.58 -10.05 4.74
N ASP A 95 12.76 -10.65 3.56
CA ASP A 95 12.30 -10.06 2.31
C ASP A 95 10.76 -9.95 2.26
N PHE A 96 10.05 -11.05 2.54
CA PHE A 96 8.58 -11.06 2.56
C PHE A 96 8.00 -10.05 3.55
N THR A 97 8.56 -9.97 4.77
CA THR A 97 8.09 -9.00 5.76
C THR A 97 8.40 -7.57 5.34
N GLY A 98 9.53 -7.33 4.66
CA GLY A 98 9.87 -6.06 4.04
C GLY A 98 8.86 -5.65 2.96
N GLN A 99 8.58 -6.53 2.00
CA GLN A 99 7.62 -6.30 0.93
C GLN A 99 6.22 -5.99 1.46
N ARG A 100 5.72 -6.79 2.42
CA ARG A 100 4.40 -6.58 3.02
C ARG A 100 4.25 -5.20 3.67
N LYS A 101 5.28 -4.72 4.38
CA LYS A 101 5.26 -3.37 4.98
C LYS A 101 5.22 -2.27 3.93
N ARG A 102 5.97 -2.42 2.83
CA ARG A 102 5.97 -1.44 1.72
C ARG A 102 4.60 -1.39 1.04
N LEU A 103 4.02 -2.56 0.75
CA LEU A 103 2.70 -2.65 0.15
C LEU A 103 1.62 -2.04 1.04
N GLN A 104 1.64 -2.31 2.35
CA GLN A 104 0.70 -1.71 3.29
C GLN A 104 0.78 -0.18 3.30
N LYS A 105 2.00 0.38 3.36
CA LYS A 105 2.18 1.84 3.30
C LYS A 105 1.70 2.43 1.97
N ALA A 106 1.98 1.77 0.84
CA ALA A 106 1.52 2.21 -0.47
C ALA A 106 -0.02 2.19 -0.57
N VAL A 107 -0.67 1.13 -0.07
CA VAL A 107 -2.13 1.01 -0.04
C VAL A 107 -2.76 2.08 0.87
N GLU A 108 -2.18 2.33 2.04
CA GLU A 108 -2.65 3.39 2.95
C GLU A 108 -2.53 4.78 2.33
N ALA A 109 -1.39 5.08 1.70
CA ALA A 109 -1.18 6.35 1.00
C ALA A 109 -2.17 6.53 -0.16
N ALA A 110 -2.38 5.51 -0.98
CA ALA A 110 -3.34 5.54 -2.08
C ALA A 110 -4.78 5.76 -1.59
N ARG A 111 -5.18 5.09 -0.50
CA ARG A 111 -6.50 5.27 0.11
C ARG A 111 -6.71 6.69 0.65
N LEU A 112 -5.68 7.27 1.28
CA LEU A 112 -5.75 8.64 1.77
C LEU A 112 -5.90 9.63 0.61
N ALA A 113 -5.12 9.47 -0.46
CA ALA A 113 -5.21 10.30 -1.66
C ALA A 113 -6.59 10.21 -2.32
N SER A 114 -7.15 8.99 -2.47
CA SER A 114 -8.50 8.79 -3.02
C SER A 114 -9.57 9.53 -2.19
N ARG A 115 -9.52 9.41 -0.87
CA ARG A 115 -10.46 10.10 0.03
C ARG A 115 -10.33 11.61 -0.04
N GLN A 116 -9.11 12.14 -0.13
CA GLN A 116 -8.89 13.57 -0.28
C GLN A 116 -9.44 14.08 -1.62
N LEU A 117 -9.25 13.33 -2.70
CA LEU A 117 -9.82 13.65 -4.00
C LEU A 117 -11.35 13.65 -3.97
N GLU A 118 -11.96 12.59 -3.43
CA GLU A 118 -13.42 12.48 -3.27
C GLU A 118 -14.00 13.62 -2.42
N MET A 119 -13.37 13.95 -1.30
CA MET A 119 -13.78 15.07 -0.44
C MET A 119 -13.67 16.41 -1.17
N SER A 120 -12.59 16.63 -1.92
CA SER A 120 -12.38 17.84 -2.72
C SER A 120 -13.44 17.95 -3.82
N GLN A 121 -13.68 16.87 -4.56
CA GLN A 121 -14.72 16.81 -5.60
C GLN A 121 -16.11 17.05 -5.02
N ARG A 122 -16.43 16.44 -3.88
CA ARG A 122 -17.72 16.66 -3.21
C ARG A 122 -17.88 18.10 -2.77
N ARG A 123 -16.82 18.70 -2.21
CA ARG A 123 -16.83 20.10 -1.80
C ARG A 123 -16.99 21.04 -2.99
N TYR A 124 -16.26 20.80 -4.07
CA TYR A 124 -16.40 21.55 -5.32
C TYR A 124 -17.82 21.43 -5.87
N ARG A 125 -18.37 20.21 -5.94
CA ARG A 125 -19.74 19.99 -6.42
C ARG A 125 -20.76 20.71 -5.54
N LEU A 126 -20.62 20.66 -4.22
CA LEU A 126 -21.51 21.40 -3.32
C LEU A 126 -21.41 22.92 -3.53
N LEU A 127 -20.20 23.47 -3.62
CA LEU A 127 -19.98 24.90 -3.84
C LEU A 127 -20.49 25.36 -5.22
N PHE A 128 -20.29 24.56 -6.26
CA PHE A 128 -20.77 24.84 -7.60
C PHE A 128 -22.30 24.79 -7.66
N GLU A 129 -22.88 23.66 -7.23
CA GLU A 129 -24.33 23.43 -7.34
C GLU A 129 -25.15 24.32 -6.41
N GLN A 130 -24.70 24.53 -5.16
CA GLN A 130 -25.42 25.32 -4.15
C GLN A 130 -24.95 26.77 -4.08
N GLY A 131 -24.04 27.20 -4.98
CA GLY A 131 -23.60 28.58 -5.05
C GLY A 131 -24.77 29.51 -5.37
N ALA A 132 -24.87 30.64 -4.66
CA ALA A 132 -25.93 31.63 -4.90
C ALA A 132 -25.78 32.35 -6.24
N ASP A 133 -24.53 32.52 -6.70
CA ASP A 133 -24.25 33.16 -7.97
C ASP A 133 -24.43 32.18 -9.15
N PRO A 134 -25.04 32.62 -10.26
CA PRO A 134 -25.08 31.88 -11.51
C PRO A 134 -23.66 31.60 -12.03
N VAL A 135 -23.28 30.33 -12.06
CA VAL A 135 -22.01 29.86 -12.63
C VAL A 135 -22.27 28.77 -13.66
N TYR A 136 -21.67 28.94 -14.83
CA TYR A 136 -21.67 27.96 -15.90
C TYR A 136 -20.30 27.84 -16.55
N LEU A 137 -20.00 26.66 -17.09
CA LEU A 137 -18.81 26.36 -17.86
C LEU A 137 -19.20 26.06 -19.30
N HIS A 138 -18.41 26.55 -20.24
CA HIS A 138 -18.45 26.19 -21.66
C HIS A 138 -17.02 26.08 -22.18
N GLY A 139 -16.81 25.25 -23.19
CA GLY A 139 -15.55 25.20 -23.91
C GLY A 139 -15.47 26.28 -24.99
N LEU A 140 -14.30 26.46 -25.58
CA LEU A 140 -14.08 27.32 -26.73
C LEU A 140 -13.61 26.46 -27.91
N ASP A 141 -14.13 26.74 -29.10
CA ASP A 141 -13.65 26.09 -30.33
C ASP A 141 -12.39 26.78 -30.88
N HIS A 142 -11.88 26.28 -32.02
CA HIS A 142 -10.70 26.84 -32.70
C HIS A 142 -10.85 28.31 -33.10
N ASP A 143 -12.08 28.77 -33.21
CA ASP A 143 -12.46 30.09 -33.65
C ASP A 143 -12.70 31.06 -32.47
N ALA A 144 -12.46 30.59 -31.24
CA ALA A 144 -12.78 31.26 -29.97
C ALA A 144 -14.28 31.56 -29.82
N GLU A 145 -15.13 30.73 -30.42
CA GLU A 145 -16.57 30.75 -30.20
C GLU A 145 -16.93 29.81 -29.04
N PRO A 146 -17.89 30.21 -28.18
CA PRO A 146 -18.40 29.36 -27.13
C PRO A 146 -19.08 28.11 -27.68
N THR A 147 -18.63 26.95 -27.22
CA THR A 147 -19.31 25.68 -27.42
C THR A 147 -20.54 25.56 -26.51
N SER A 148 -21.22 24.42 -26.54
CA SER A 148 -22.34 24.16 -25.64
C SER A 148 -21.91 24.22 -24.17
N PHE A 149 -22.86 24.46 -23.28
CA PHE A 149 -22.57 24.42 -21.85
C PHE A 149 -22.09 23.03 -21.44
N ILE A 150 -20.97 22.98 -20.72
CA ILE A 150 -20.36 21.77 -20.17
C ILE A 150 -20.93 21.48 -18.78
N ALA A 151 -21.17 22.53 -18.00
CA ALA A 151 -21.77 22.44 -16.68
C ALA A 151 -22.52 23.73 -16.34
N VAL A 152 -23.64 23.61 -15.65
CA VAL A 152 -24.44 24.73 -15.15
C VAL A 152 -24.85 24.42 -13.72
N ASN A 153 -24.85 25.42 -12.83
CA ASN A 153 -25.37 25.25 -11.48
C ASN A 153 -26.88 25.57 -11.38
N ASP A 154 -27.47 25.24 -10.23
CA ASP A 154 -28.91 25.46 -9.99
C ASP A 154 -29.29 26.95 -10.01
N ALA A 155 -28.40 27.84 -9.54
CA ALA A 155 -28.61 29.28 -9.62
C ALA A 155 -28.69 29.80 -11.07
N THR A 156 -27.90 29.24 -11.99
CA THR A 156 -27.99 29.55 -13.43
C THR A 156 -29.31 29.09 -14.03
N CYS A 157 -29.74 27.88 -13.70
CA CYS A 157 -31.04 27.35 -14.15
C CYS A 157 -32.18 28.26 -13.66
N GLY A 158 -32.15 28.65 -12.38
CA GLY A 158 -33.13 29.54 -11.78
C GLY A 158 -33.15 30.95 -12.39
N LEU A 159 -31.97 31.52 -12.69
CA LEU A 159 -31.87 32.84 -13.31
C LEU A 159 -32.37 32.84 -14.76
N LEU A 160 -31.93 31.87 -15.56
CA LEU A 160 -32.25 31.82 -16.99
C LEU A 160 -33.63 31.21 -17.28
N GLY A 161 -34.22 30.51 -16.31
CA GLY A 161 -35.55 29.90 -16.42
C GLY A 161 -35.59 28.61 -17.25
N TYR A 162 -34.44 28.00 -17.54
CA TYR A 162 -34.32 26.75 -18.28
C TYR A 162 -33.96 25.59 -17.36
N THR A 163 -34.32 24.37 -17.75
CA THR A 163 -33.83 23.16 -17.10
C THR A 163 -32.35 22.94 -17.39
N ARG A 164 -31.69 22.13 -16.56
CA ARG A 164 -30.28 21.79 -16.73
C ARG A 164 -30.03 21.10 -18.07
N GLU A 165 -30.90 20.17 -18.43
CA GLU A 165 -30.80 19.37 -19.65
C GLU A 165 -30.94 20.25 -20.90
N GLU A 166 -31.85 21.23 -20.87
CA GLU A 166 -32.01 22.21 -21.95
C GLU A 166 -30.76 23.09 -22.06
N LEU A 167 -30.26 23.62 -20.94
CA LEU A 167 -29.05 24.45 -20.95
C LEU A 167 -27.85 23.70 -21.48
N LEU A 168 -27.63 22.44 -21.10
CA LEU A 168 -26.50 21.64 -21.63
C LEU A 168 -26.56 21.42 -23.15
N GLY A 169 -27.75 21.52 -23.76
CA GLY A 169 -27.94 21.46 -25.21
C GLY A 169 -27.80 22.80 -25.93
N LEU A 170 -27.74 23.92 -25.19
CA LEU A 170 -27.64 25.27 -25.73
C LEU A 170 -26.20 25.76 -25.73
N THR A 171 -25.95 26.83 -26.48
CA THR A 171 -24.70 27.60 -26.43
C THR A 171 -24.96 28.95 -25.73
N PRO A 172 -23.97 29.57 -25.08
CA PRO A 172 -24.12 30.89 -24.48
C PRO A 172 -24.73 31.94 -25.44
N ARG A 173 -24.38 31.85 -26.74
CA ARG A 173 -24.89 32.72 -27.79
C ARG A 173 -26.40 32.59 -28.04
N ALA A 174 -26.98 31.41 -27.77
CA ALA A 174 -28.41 31.18 -27.98
C ALA A 174 -29.30 31.85 -26.92
N ILE A 175 -28.72 32.21 -25.77
CA ILE A 175 -29.45 32.77 -24.61
C ILE A 175 -29.15 34.26 -24.43
N ASP A 176 -28.04 34.75 -24.99
CA ASP A 176 -27.65 36.15 -24.93
C ASP A 176 -28.57 37.02 -25.81
N ALA A 177 -29.34 37.91 -25.18
CA ALA A 177 -30.28 38.80 -25.85
C ALA A 177 -29.51 39.96 -26.51
N ALA A 178 -29.11 39.74 -27.76
CA ALA A 178 -28.51 40.71 -28.69
C ALA A 178 -27.01 41.02 -28.49
N PRO A 179 -26.10 40.04 -28.65
CA PRO A 179 -24.70 40.36 -28.87
C PRO A 179 -24.56 41.11 -30.21
N GLN A 180 -23.89 42.27 -30.22
CA GLN A 180 -23.46 42.85 -31.49
C GLN A 180 -22.65 41.78 -32.25
N PRO A 181 -22.80 41.66 -33.58
CA PRO A 181 -22.10 40.63 -34.35
C PRO A 181 -20.59 40.63 -34.04
N GLY A 182 -20.08 39.51 -33.51
CA GLY A 182 -18.67 39.33 -33.16
C GLY A 182 -18.20 39.95 -31.84
N GLN A 183 -19.08 40.56 -31.03
CA GLN A 183 -18.73 41.10 -29.71
C GLN A 183 -18.31 39.99 -28.74
N LEU A 184 -19.10 38.91 -28.65
CA LEU A 184 -18.80 37.76 -27.80
C LEU A 184 -17.43 37.14 -28.18
N ARG A 185 -17.17 36.91 -29.47
CA ARG A 185 -15.87 36.44 -29.97
C ARG A 185 -14.71 37.39 -29.63
N ARG A 186 -14.95 38.70 -29.69
CA ARG A 186 -13.93 39.71 -29.34
C ARG A 186 -13.62 39.66 -27.85
N MET A 187 -14.64 39.56 -27.02
CA MET A 187 -14.52 39.47 -25.56
C MET A 187 -13.81 38.17 -25.15
N MET A 188 -14.15 37.04 -25.76
CA MET A 188 -13.46 35.76 -25.54
C MET A 188 -11.98 35.80 -25.94
N ARG A 189 -11.65 36.46 -27.06
CA ARG A 189 -10.24 36.66 -27.45
C ARG A 189 -9.45 37.53 -26.47
N VAL A 190 -10.08 38.52 -25.84
CA VAL A 190 -9.45 39.34 -24.80
C VAL A 190 -9.24 38.49 -23.54
N LEU A 191 -10.26 37.73 -23.08
CA LEU A 191 -10.12 36.81 -21.95
C LEU A 191 -8.98 35.81 -22.14
N LEU A 192 -8.86 35.22 -23.34
CA LEU A 192 -7.79 34.26 -23.63
C LEU A 192 -6.38 34.88 -23.60
N ARG A 193 -6.25 36.19 -23.87
CA ARG A 193 -4.95 36.90 -23.87
C ARG A 193 -4.60 37.50 -22.51
N GLU A 194 -5.58 38.08 -21.83
CA GLU A 194 -5.36 38.93 -20.65
C GLU A 194 -5.86 38.29 -19.35
N GLY A 195 -6.61 37.18 -19.43
CA GLY A 195 -7.16 36.46 -18.27
C GLY A 195 -8.29 37.18 -17.53
N THR A 196 -8.63 38.41 -17.93
CA THR A 196 -9.70 39.24 -17.36
C THR A 196 -10.38 40.06 -18.45
N VAL A 197 -11.66 40.37 -18.26
CA VAL A 197 -12.38 41.39 -19.03
C VAL A 197 -12.93 42.39 -18.03
N ARG A 198 -12.63 43.67 -18.24
CA ARG A 198 -13.08 44.79 -17.42
C ARG A 198 -14.35 45.40 -17.98
#